data_AF-A0A1I6BFP7-F1
#
_entry.id   AF-A0A1I6BFP7-F1
#
_cell.length_a   1.000
_cell.length_b   1.000
_cell.length_c   1.000
_cell.angle_alpha   90.00
_cell.angle_beta   90.00
_cell.angle_gamma   90.00
#
_symmetry.space_group_name_H-M   'P 1'
#
loop_
_entity.id
_entity.type
_entity.pdbx_description
1 polymer ?
#
loop_
_entity_poly.entity_id
_entity_poly.type
_entity_poly.pdbx_seq_one_letter_code
_entity_poly.pdbx_strand_id
1 'polypeptide(L)'
;MKQMIKTKIQYVNHLNRKGFTLLEILVSLSLLCTTAFFLPPLFSILLKNDYSESRLQEMEWDVFCNQAKKEVRRSTKLEVAGGKLMLTSDVGSVIYEQYGTKLRRRVNLTGHEILLQNINSATFTLLKDGIQISVILSNGDERVSKMYSMVKGVTPQP
;
A
#
# COMPACT_ATOMS: atom_id res chain seq x y z
N MET A 1 71.33 27.08 61.11
CA MET A 1 72.08 26.47 59.99
C MET A 1 71.22 25.33 59.41
N LYS A 2 70.79 25.51 58.15
CA LYS A 2 70.13 24.57 57.20
C LYS A 2 69.07 23.57 57.71
N GLN A 3 67.82 23.85 57.33
CA GLN A 3 66.76 22.84 57.18
C GLN A 3 67.15 21.84 56.08
N MET A 4 66.97 20.54 56.35
CA MET A 4 66.99 19.49 55.33
C MET A 4 65.56 19.12 54.96
N ILE A 5 65.15 19.51 53.75
CA ILE A 5 63.87 19.13 53.13
C ILE A 5 63.99 17.66 52.71
N LYS A 6 63.26 16.76 53.37
CA LYS A 6 63.10 15.37 52.91
C LYS A 6 62.00 15.32 51.84
N THR A 7 62.39 15.21 50.58
CA THR A 7 61.46 15.00 49.48
C THR A 7 60.87 13.59 49.57
N LYS A 8 59.58 13.48 49.93
CA LYS A 8 58.84 12.22 49.91
C LYS A 8 58.49 11.91 48.46
N ILE A 9 59.22 11.00 47.82
CA ILE A 9 58.90 10.50 46.48
C ILE A 9 57.61 9.68 46.59
N GLN A 10 56.51 10.21 46.06
CA GLN A 10 55.27 9.46 45.92
C GLN A 10 55.42 8.49 44.74
N TYR A 11 55.38 7.19 45.03
CA TYR A 11 55.25 6.17 43.99
C TYR A 11 53.84 6.26 43.42
N VAL A 12 53.73 6.49 42.11
CA VAL A 12 52.46 6.41 41.39
C VAL A 12 51.95 4.98 41.51
N ASN A 13 50.82 4.79 42.18
CA ASN A 13 50.10 3.52 42.16
C ASN A 13 49.79 3.18 40.70
N HIS A 14 50.42 2.12 40.16
CA HIS A 14 50.05 1.56 38.87
C HIS A 14 48.62 1.06 38.97
N LEU A 15 47.67 1.88 38.52
CA LEU A 15 46.30 1.45 38.27
C LEU A 15 46.36 0.32 37.23
N ASN A 16 45.99 -0.89 37.64
CA ASN A 16 45.86 -2.04 36.77
C ASN A 16 44.76 -1.77 35.75
N ARG A 17 45.12 -1.18 34.61
CA ARG A 17 44.23 -0.99 33.47
C ARG A 17 44.19 -2.31 32.72
N LYS A 18 43.28 -3.20 33.12
CA LYS A 18 42.87 -4.34 32.29
C LYS A 18 42.18 -3.76 31.04
N GLY A 19 42.98 -3.53 30.00
CA GLY A 19 42.47 -3.10 28.70
C GLY A 19 41.68 -4.23 28.05
N PHE A 20 40.67 -3.88 27.27
CA PHE A 20 39.96 -4.83 26.43
C PHE A 20 40.93 -5.49 25.47
N THR A 21 40.88 -6.81 25.38
CA THR A 21 41.63 -7.55 24.38
C THR A 21 40.93 -7.46 23.03
N LEU A 22 41.70 -7.47 21.94
CA LEU A 22 41.13 -7.54 20.59
C LEU A 22 40.19 -8.75 20.44
N LEU A 23 40.52 -9.85 21.11
CA LEU A 23 39.73 -11.08 21.11
C LEU A 23 38.34 -10.86 21.74
N GLU A 24 38.24 -10.18 22.87
CA GLU A 24 36.94 -9.85 23.50
C GLU A 24 36.05 -9.00 22.59
N ILE A 25 36.65 -8.04 21.86
CA ILE A 25 35.92 -7.20 20.91
C ILE A 25 35.41 -8.03 19.73
N LEU A 26 36.24 -8.93 19.19
CA LEU A 26 35.84 -9.84 18.11
C LEU A 26 34.72 -10.80 18.54
N VAL A 27 34.78 -11.34 19.76
CA VAL A 27 33.72 -12.20 20.30
C VAL A 27 32.43 -11.40 20.49
N SER A 28 32.51 -10.19 21.04
CA SER A 28 31.35 -9.31 21.23
C SER A 28 30.71 -8.90 19.89
N LEU A 29 31.53 -8.59 18.88
CA LEU A 29 31.07 -8.27 17.54
C LEU A 29 30.41 -9.48 16.86
N SER A 30 30.99 -10.68 17.03
CA SER A 30 30.40 -11.92 16.50
C SER A 30 29.01 -12.18 17.09
N LEU A 31 28.86 -12.01 18.40
CA LEU A 31 27.56 -12.14 19.07
C LEU A 31 26.57 -11.08 18.56
N LEU A 32 26.99 -9.82 18.45
CA LEU A 32 26.15 -8.75 17.92
C LEU A 32 25.68 -9.07 16.48
N CYS A 33 26.59 -9.43 15.58
CA CYS A 33 26.27 -9.79 14.20
C CYS A 33 25.32 -10.98 14.13
N THR A 34 25.55 -12.00 14.98
CA THR A 34 24.67 -13.18 15.07
C THR A 34 23.26 -12.77 15.48
N THR A 35 23.11 -11.93 16.51
CA THR A 35 21.79 -11.45 16.95
C THR A 35 21.12 -10.58 15.88
N ALA A 36 21.88 -9.71 15.21
CA ALA A 36 21.37 -8.86 14.13
C ALA A 36 20.91 -9.68 12.91
N PHE A 37 21.59 -10.79 12.60
CA PHE A 37 21.23 -11.69 11.51
C PHE A 37 19.86 -12.37 11.71
N PHE A 38 19.44 -12.58 12.96
CA PHE A 38 18.12 -13.14 13.28
C PHE A 38 16.99 -12.11 13.24
N LEU A 39 17.27 -10.79 13.20
CA LEU A 39 16.22 -9.76 13.18
C LEU A 39 15.35 -9.80 11.89
N PRO A 40 15.90 -9.87 10.67
CA PRO A 40 15.08 -9.91 9.45
C PRO A 40 14.06 -11.05 9.40
N PRO A 41 14.41 -12.33 9.66
CA PRO A 41 13.42 -13.40 9.66
C PRO A 41 12.37 -13.26 10.77
N LEU A 42 12.73 -12.72 11.95
CA LEU A 42 11.74 -12.43 13.01
C LEU A 42 10.72 -11.38 12.56
N PHE A 43 11.17 -10.30 11.92
CA PHE A 43 10.25 -9.30 11.37
C PHE A 43 9.38 -9.86 10.25
N SER A 44 9.93 -10.69 9.35
CA SER A 44 9.15 -11.33 8.29
C SER A 44 8.02 -12.23 8.81
N ILE A 45 8.20 -12.87 9.97
CA ILE A 45 7.16 -13.70 10.59
C ILE A 45 6.09 -12.82 11.27
N LEU A 46 6.53 -11.79 12.01
CA LEU A 46 5.61 -10.85 12.67
C LEU A 46 4.80 -10.01 11.68
N LEU A 47 5.38 -9.70 10.52
CA LEU A 47 4.78 -8.94 9.44
C LEU A 47 4.20 -9.83 8.35
N LYS A 48 4.06 -11.15 8.55
CA LYS A 48 3.40 -12.02 7.56
C LYS A 48 1.91 -11.69 7.55
N ASN A 49 1.49 -10.98 6.52
CA ASN A 49 0.33 -10.08 6.57
C ASN A 49 -0.84 -10.54 5.70
N ASP A 50 -1.33 -11.77 5.91
CA ASP A 50 -2.57 -12.20 5.24
C ASP A 50 -3.76 -11.28 5.64
N TYR A 51 -3.68 -10.61 6.79
CA TYR A 51 -4.63 -9.61 7.26
C TYR A 51 -4.47 -8.22 6.62
N SER A 52 -3.30 -7.82 6.08
CA SER A 52 -3.24 -6.53 5.38
C SER A 52 -3.75 -6.62 3.98
N GLU A 53 -3.55 -7.72 3.27
CA GLU A 53 -4.01 -7.80 1.88
C GLU A 53 -5.53 -7.62 1.80
N SER A 54 -6.29 -8.27 2.69
CA SER A 54 -7.74 -8.08 2.77
C SER A 54 -8.13 -6.66 3.17
N ARG A 55 -7.44 -6.06 4.15
CA ARG A 55 -7.69 -4.67 4.58
C ARG A 55 -7.34 -3.65 3.48
N LEU A 56 -6.22 -3.86 2.80
CA LEU A 56 -5.78 -3.02 1.68
C LEU A 56 -6.78 -3.10 0.54
N GLN A 57 -7.25 -4.30 0.21
CA GLN A 57 -8.28 -4.51 -0.81
C GLN A 57 -9.61 -3.84 -0.44
N GLU A 58 -9.99 -3.87 0.84
CA GLU A 58 -11.17 -3.13 1.34
C GLU A 58 -10.99 -1.61 1.19
N MET A 59 -9.81 -1.08 1.53
CA MET A 59 -9.50 0.32 1.33
C MET A 59 -9.49 0.72 -0.16
N GLU A 60 -8.90 -0.12 -1.03
CA GLU A 60 -8.91 0.07 -2.49
C GLU A 60 -10.36 0.17 -3.00
N TRP A 61 -11.23 -0.73 -2.53
CA TRP A 61 -12.66 -0.73 -2.87
C TRP A 61 -13.41 0.53 -2.44
N ASP A 62 -13.17 1.00 -1.22
CA ASP A 62 -13.84 2.19 -0.71
C ASP A 62 -13.41 3.46 -1.46
N VAL A 63 -12.11 3.58 -1.73
CA VAL A 63 -11.54 4.69 -2.51
C VAL A 63 -12.11 4.66 -3.92
N PHE A 64 -12.10 3.49 -4.57
CA PHE A 64 -12.70 3.29 -5.89
C PHE A 64 -14.16 3.73 -5.91
N CYS A 65 -14.99 3.25 -4.98
CA CYS A 65 -16.40 3.57 -4.92
C CYS A 65 -16.64 5.07 -4.77
N ASN A 66 -15.86 5.74 -3.92
CA ASN A 66 -16.00 7.17 -3.71
C ASN A 66 -15.60 7.98 -4.95
N GLN A 67 -14.52 7.58 -5.64
CA GLN A 67 -14.08 8.22 -6.88
C GLN A 67 -15.10 8.02 -8.00
N ALA A 68 -15.48 6.78 -8.28
CA ALA A 68 -16.44 6.45 -9.32
C ALA A 68 -17.80 7.14 -9.07
N LYS A 69 -18.27 7.23 -7.82
CA LYS A 69 -19.52 7.94 -7.48
C LYS A 69 -19.44 9.44 -7.79
N LYS A 70 -18.29 10.07 -7.58
CA LYS A 70 -18.08 11.49 -7.93
C LYS A 70 -18.08 11.68 -9.45
N GLU A 71 -17.47 10.76 -10.18
CA GLU A 71 -17.41 10.82 -11.64
C GLU A 71 -18.76 10.56 -12.29
N VAL A 72 -19.49 9.53 -11.85
CA VAL A 72 -20.86 9.23 -12.31
C VAL A 72 -21.77 10.46 -12.16
N ARG A 73 -21.65 11.18 -11.04
CA ARG A 73 -22.44 12.40 -10.78
C ARG A 73 -22.03 13.60 -11.63
N ARG A 74 -20.77 13.68 -12.04
CA ARG A 74 -20.26 14.76 -12.89
C ARG A 74 -20.36 14.42 -14.38
N SER A 75 -20.58 13.15 -14.71
CA SER A 75 -20.72 12.71 -16.09
C SER A 75 -22.04 13.19 -16.66
N THR A 76 -21.99 13.65 -17.90
CA THR A 76 -23.16 14.04 -18.70
C THR A 76 -23.69 12.82 -19.46
N LYS A 77 -22.84 11.81 -19.69
CA LYS A 77 -23.20 10.58 -20.41
C LYS A 77 -22.50 9.37 -19.81
N LEU A 78 -23.25 8.26 -19.72
CA LEU A 78 -22.80 6.95 -19.25
C LEU A 78 -23.05 5.92 -20.34
N GLU A 79 -22.03 5.16 -20.71
CA GLU A 79 -22.13 4.07 -21.68
C GLU A 79 -21.37 2.84 -21.19
N VAL A 80 -21.93 1.66 -21.41
CA VAL A 80 -21.24 0.39 -21.19
C VAL A 80 -21.12 -0.31 -22.54
N ALA A 81 -19.88 -0.53 -22.99
CA ALA A 81 -19.61 -1.16 -24.27
C ALA A 81 -18.37 -2.06 -24.18
N GLY A 82 -18.48 -3.29 -24.68
CA GLY A 82 -17.35 -4.24 -24.71
C GLY A 82 -16.77 -4.57 -23.33
N GLY A 83 -17.61 -4.61 -22.28
CA GLY A 83 -17.17 -4.84 -20.90
C GLY A 83 -16.46 -3.66 -20.26
N LYS A 84 -16.52 -2.47 -20.87
CA LYS A 84 -15.92 -1.24 -20.35
C LYS A 84 -17.01 -0.25 -20.00
N LEU A 85 -16.80 0.50 -18.93
CA LEU A 85 -17.62 1.65 -18.56
C LEU A 85 -16.95 2.92 -19.07
N MET A 86 -17.67 3.66 -19.91
CA MET A 86 -17.26 4.95 -20.45
C MET A 86 -18.12 6.05 -19.83
N LEU A 87 -17.49 6.99 -19.15
CA LEU A 87 -18.10 8.20 -18.65
C LEU A 87 -17.62 9.37 -19.49
N THR A 88 -18.54 10.17 -20.00
CA THR A 88 -18.19 11.42 -20.68
C THR A 88 -18.65 12.60 -19.85
N SER A 89 -17.75 13.55 -19.63
CA SER A 89 -18.00 14.82 -18.95
C SER A 89 -17.46 15.97 -19.79
N ASP A 90 -17.82 17.19 -19.42
CA ASP A 90 -17.41 18.42 -20.09
C ASP A 90 -15.88 18.62 -20.09
N VAL A 91 -15.19 17.99 -19.13
CA VAL A 91 -13.73 18.09 -18.92
C VAL A 91 -12.96 16.95 -19.62
N GLY A 92 -13.64 15.87 -20.00
CA GLY A 92 -13.02 14.71 -20.65
C GLY A 92 -13.78 13.40 -20.50
N SER A 93 -13.23 12.35 -21.09
CA SER A 93 -13.76 10.98 -21.02
C SER A 93 -12.96 10.14 -20.03
N VAL A 94 -13.67 9.35 -19.20
CA VAL A 94 -13.06 8.39 -18.29
C VAL A 94 -13.52 6.99 -18.67
N ILE A 95 -12.57 6.05 -18.74
CA ILE A 95 -12.83 4.67 -19.10
C ILE A 95 -12.37 3.76 -17.97
N TYR A 96 -13.27 2.92 -17.50
CA TYR A 96 -13.00 1.83 -16.58
C TYR A 96 -13.02 0.52 -17.36
N GLU A 97 -11.95 -0.25 -17.24
CA GLU A 97 -11.81 -1.54 -17.92
C GLU A 97 -11.02 -2.53 -17.06
N GLN A 98 -11.36 -3.81 -17.18
CA GLN A 98 -10.53 -4.86 -16.64
C GLN A 98 -9.26 -5.01 -17.50
N TYR A 99 -8.11 -5.05 -16.83
CA TYR A 99 -6.81 -5.26 -17.44
C TYR A 99 -6.08 -6.39 -16.71
N GLY A 100 -6.24 -7.62 -17.21
CA GLY A 100 -5.77 -8.82 -16.52
C GLY A 100 -6.49 -9.01 -15.19
N THR A 101 -5.72 -9.09 -14.10
CA THR A 101 -6.22 -9.25 -12.72
C THR A 101 -6.47 -7.92 -12.01
N LYS A 102 -6.57 -6.82 -12.74
CA LYS A 102 -6.67 -5.46 -12.20
C LYS A 102 -7.82 -4.70 -12.83
N LEU A 103 -8.43 -3.81 -12.06
CA LEU A 103 -9.33 -2.79 -12.61
C LEU A 103 -8.56 -1.51 -12.87
N ARG A 104 -8.60 -1.03 -14.12
CA ARG A 104 -7.87 0.16 -14.56
C ARG A 104 -8.82 1.29 -14.95
N ARG A 105 -8.40 2.50 -14.62
CA ARG A 105 -8.96 3.77 -15.09
C ARG A 105 -8.03 4.47 -16.07
N ARG A 106 -8.62 5.07 -17.11
CA ARG A 106 -7.95 5.92 -18.11
C ARG A 106 -8.74 7.20 -18.30
N VAL A 107 -8.05 8.33 -18.45
CA VAL A 107 -8.66 9.63 -18.71
C VAL A 107 -8.22 10.11 -20.09
N ASN A 108 -9.16 10.43 -20.96
CA ASN A 108 -8.91 10.82 -22.35
C ASN A 108 -8.04 9.81 -23.10
N LEU A 109 -8.25 8.51 -22.85
CA LEU A 109 -7.43 7.39 -23.37
C LEU A 109 -5.95 7.41 -22.95
N THR A 110 -5.58 8.35 -22.09
CA THR A 110 -4.24 8.50 -21.52
C THR A 110 -4.25 8.14 -20.03
N GLY A 111 -3.06 7.87 -19.48
CA GLY A 111 -2.91 7.46 -18.10
C GLY A 111 -3.09 5.95 -17.88
N HIS A 112 -2.66 5.50 -16.70
CA HIS A 112 -2.75 4.12 -16.24
C HIS A 112 -2.89 4.15 -14.72
N GLU A 113 -4.12 4.30 -14.26
CA GLU A 113 -4.41 4.26 -12.82
C GLU A 113 -5.04 2.91 -12.47
N ILE A 114 -4.37 2.15 -11.60
CA ILE A 114 -4.90 0.90 -11.08
C ILE A 114 -5.77 1.24 -9.88
N LEU A 115 -7.04 0.85 -9.93
CA LEU A 115 -8.02 1.14 -8.90
C LEU A 115 -8.22 -0.01 -7.94
N LEU A 116 -8.24 -1.24 -8.47
CA LEU A 116 -8.37 -2.47 -7.71
C LEU A 116 -7.35 -3.47 -8.23
N GLN A 117 -6.72 -4.18 -7.31
CA GLN A 117 -5.83 -5.29 -7.61
C GLN A 117 -6.47 -6.61 -7.17
N ASN A 118 -5.91 -7.72 -7.68
CA ASN A 118 -6.33 -9.06 -7.34
C ASN A 118 -7.84 -9.26 -7.54
N ILE A 119 -8.31 -8.90 -8.75
CA ILE A 119 -9.67 -9.17 -9.20
C ILE A 119 -9.69 -10.31 -10.21
N ASN A 120 -10.72 -11.14 -10.15
CA ASN A 120 -10.99 -12.17 -11.15
C ASN A 120 -11.81 -11.61 -12.31
N SER A 121 -12.85 -10.83 -11.99
CA SER A 121 -13.70 -10.19 -13.00
C SER A 121 -14.29 -8.87 -12.52
N ALA A 122 -14.52 -7.96 -13.47
CA ALA A 122 -15.28 -6.73 -13.23
C ALA A 122 -16.38 -6.61 -14.29
N THR A 123 -17.60 -6.35 -13.85
CA THR A 123 -18.78 -6.20 -14.71
C THR A 123 -19.48 -4.89 -14.42
N PHE A 124 -19.96 -4.26 -15.49
CA PHE A 124 -20.64 -2.98 -15.45
C PHE A 124 -22.03 -3.16 -16.05
N THR A 125 -23.06 -2.76 -15.31
CA THR A 125 -24.45 -2.85 -15.76
C THR A 125 -25.13 -1.50 -15.63
N LEU A 126 -25.61 -1.01 -16.76
CA LEU A 126 -26.31 0.25 -16.87
C LEU A 126 -27.72 0.09 -16.29
N LEU A 127 -28.13 0.99 -15.40
CA LEU A 127 -29.45 1.02 -14.77
C LEU A 127 -30.20 2.28 -15.21
N LYS A 128 -31.53 2.29 -15.06
CA LYS A 128 -32.35 3.46 -15.43
C LYS A 128 -31.92 4.76 -14.73
N ASP A 129 -31.47 4.64 -13.47
CA ASP A 129 -31.09 5.77 -12.61
C ASP A 129 -29.58 5.81 -12.33
N GLY A 130 -28.74 5.10 -13.10
CA GLY A 130 -27.30 5.10 -12.89
C GLY A 130 -26.58 3.85 -13.37
N ILE A 131 -25.65 3.34 -12.57
CA ILE A 131 -24.82 2.19 -12.90
C ILE A 131 -24.60 1.28 -11.70
N GLN A 132 -24.54 -0.02 -11.96
CA GLN A 132 -24.07 -1.01 -11.01
C GLN A 132 -22.72 -1.56 -11.48
N ILE A 133 -21.79 -1.64 -10.53
CA ILE A 133 -20.47 -2.21 -10.72
C ILE A 133 -20.39 -3.43 -9.81
N SER A 134 -20.15 -4.61 -10.39
CA SER A 134 -19.86 -5.84 -9.65
C SER A 134 -18.45 -6.30 -9.94
N VAL A 135 -17.69 -6.57 -8.88
CA VAL A 135 -16.30 -7.04 -8.95
C VAL A 135 -16.18 -8.31 -8.13
N ILE A 136 -15.60 -9.35 -8.74
CA ILE A 136 -15.24 -10.59 -8.07
C ILE A 136 -13.74 -10.53 -7.77
N LEU A 137 -13.39 -10.61 -6.49
CA LEU A 137 -12.01 -10.59 -6.01
C LEU A 137 -11.35 -11.97 -6.20
N SER A 138 -10.01 -12.02 -6.20
CA SER A 138 -9.25 -13.28 -6.35
C SER A 138 -9.48 -14.26 -5.21
N ASN A 139 -9.94 -13.80 -4.05
CA ASN A 139 -10.34 -14.64 -2.91
C ASN A 139 -11.76 -15.24 -3.06
N GLY A 140 -12.50 -14.87 -4.12
CA GLY A 140 -13.87 -15.32 -4.39
C GLY A 140 -14.97 -14.40 -3.86
N ASP A 141 -14.61 -13.34 -3.10
CA ASP A 141 -15.59 -12.39 -2.57
C ASP A 141 -16.17 -11.53 -3.69
N GLU A 142 -17.49 -11.39 -3.73
CA GLU A 142 -18.18 -10.47 -4.62
C GLU A 142 -18.44 -9.13 -3.92
N ARG A 143 -18.05 -8.04 -4.57
CA ARG A 143 -18.31 -6.66 -4.13
C ARG A 143 -19.15 -5.96 -5.18
N VAL A 144 -20.31 -5.45 -4.76
CA VAL A 144 -21.25 -4.76 -5.64
C VAL A 144 -21.50 -3.35 -5.13
N SER A 145 -21.43 -2.37 -6.03
CA SER A 145 -21.74 -0.97 -5.74
C SER A 145 -22.71 -0.41 -6.77
N LYS A 146 -23.81 0.18 -6.30
CA LYS A 146 -24.78 0.91 -7.11
C LYS A 146 -24.55 2.41 -6.97
N MET A 147 -24.41 3.09 -8.10
CA MET A 147 -24.14 4.52 -8.16
C MET A 147 -25.22 5.19 -8.98
N TYR A 148 -25.93 6.13 -8.34
CA TYR A 148 -26.99 6.89 -8.99
C TYR A 148 -26.41 8.06 -9.79
N SER A 149 -26.90 8.23 -11.00
CA SER A 149 -26.59 9.36 -11.88
C SER A 149 -27.81 10.28 -12.00
N MET A 150 -27.55 11.59 -12.13
CA MET A 150 -28.59 12.58 -12.42
C MET A 150 -28.89 12.68 -13.94
N VAL A 151 -28.15 11.93 -14.77
CA VAL A 151 -28.33 11.92 -16.22
C VAL A 151 -29.65 11.22 -16.56
N LYS A 152 -30.65 11.99 -17.01
CA LYS A 152 -31.92 11.47 -17.48
C LYS A 152 -31.72 10.70 -18.79
N GLY A 153 -32.13 9.44 -18.78
CA GLY A 153 -32.34 8.64 -19.98
C GLY A 153 -31.13 7.82 -20.37
N VAL A 154 -30.97 6.68 -19.71
CA VAL A 154 -30.11 5.62 -20.24
C VAL A 154 -31.00 4.49 -20.72
N THR A 155 -31.21 4.43 -22.03
CA THR A 155 -31.92 3.33 -22.68
C THR A 155 -31.10 2.06 -22.54
N PRO A 156 -31.66 0.98 -21.98
CA PRO A 156 -31.01 -0.33 -22.01
C PRO A 156 -30.87 -0.77 -23.47
N GLN A 157 -29.69 -1.25 -23.86
CA GLN A 157 -29.55 -1.99 -25.12
C GLN A 157 -30.28 -3.35 -24.99
N PRO A 158 -30.91 -3.82 -26.09
CA PRO A 158 -31.72 -5.04 -26.13
C PRO A 158 -30.90 -6.31 -25.92
#